data_AF-A0A966PSU3-F1
#
_entry.id   AF-A0A966PSU3-F1
#
_cell.length_a   1.000
_cell.length_b   1.000
_cell.length_c   1.000
_cell.angle_alpha   90.00
_cell.angle_beta   90.00
_cell.angle_gamma   90.00
#
_symmetry.space_group_name_H-M   'P 1'
#
loop_
_entity.id
_entity.type
_entity.pdbx_description
1 polymer ?
#
loop_
_entity_poly.entity_id
_entity_poly.type
_entity_poly.pdbx_seq_one_letter_code
_entity_poly.pdbx_strand_id
1 'polypeptide(L)'
;MQWKYNEDKILKDIEDYVVTTYHGHYCGDQEGYDDIQTIDLMAAKKLAAPFCQANILKYGSRYGDKDGHNKRDLLKVIHYAMLLLHFDSHYSRKDNGLTEFKS
;
A
#
# COMPACT_ATOMS: atom_id res chain seq x y z
N MET A 1 4.75 -16.66 -20.32
CA MET A 1 3.41 -16.12 -20.00
C MET A 1 3.19 -14.89 -20.86
N GLN A 2 2.15 -14.89 -21.70
CA GLN A 2 1.79 -13.73 -22.51
C GLN A 2 0.62 -13.05 -21.80
N TRP A 3 0.93 -11.96 -21.11
CA TRP A 3 -0.05 -11.14 -20.42
C TRP A 3 -0.93 -10.44 -21.46
N LYS A 4 -2.25 -10.55 -21.32
CA LYS A 4 -3.21 -10.03 -22.33
C LYS A 4 -3.50 -8.53 -22.14
N TYR A 5 -3.25 -8.00 -20.95
CA TYR A 5 -3.74 -6.69 -20.55
C TYR A 5 -2.64 -5.73 -20.10
N ASN A 6 -1.40 -5.90 -20.58
CA ASN A 6 -0.22 -5.16 -20.12
C ASN A 6 0.02 -5.28 -18.60
N GLU A 7 -0.31 -6.44 -18.02
CA GLU A 7 -0.15 -6.71 -16.59
C GLU A 7 1.32 -6.56 -16.16
N ASP A 8 2.27 -6.82 -17.07
CA ASP A 8 3.69 -6.57 -16.89
C ASP A 8 4.01 -5.09 -16.61
N LYS A 9 3.40 -4.17 -17.36
CA LYS A 9 3.58 -2.72 -17.15
C LYS A 9 2.89 -2.26 -15.87
N ILE A 10 1.70 -2.78 -15.61
CA ILE A 10 0.93 -2.44 -14.40
C ILE A 10 1.68 -2.88 -13.16
N LEU A 11 2.21 -4.10 -13.14
CA LEU A 11 3.03 -4.61 -12.03
C LEU A 11 4.26 -3.74 -11.81
N LYS A 12 4.95 -3.35 -12.89
CA LYS A 12 6.11 -2.47 -12.78
C LYS A 12 5.75 -1.09 -12.24
N ASP A 13 4.64 -0.51 -12.68
CA ASP A 13 4.16 0.78 -12.18
C ASP A 13 3.77 0.71 -10.70
N ILE A 14 3.20 -0.42 -10.25
CA ILE A 14 2.89 -0.67 -8.83
C ILE A 14 4.18 -0.82 -8.04
N GLU A 15 5.14 -1.60 -8.54
CA GLU A 15 6.45 -1.79 -7.91
C GLU A 15 7.16 -0.44 -7.75
N ASP A 16 7.28 0.34 -8.83
CA ASP A 16 7.89 1.67 -8.80
C ASP A 16 7.16 2.58 -7.81
N TYR A 17 5.82 2.57 -7.79
CA TYR A 17 5.03 3.33 -6.83
C TYR A 17 5.34 2.93 -5.38
N VAL A 18 5.31 1.63 -5.07
CA VAL A 18 5.63 1.12 -3.73
C VAL A 18 7.07 1.46 -3.34
N VAL A 19 8.03 1.30 -4.27
CA VAL A 19 9.41 1.68 -4.04
C VAL A 19 9.53 3.18 -3.76
N THR A 20 8.77 4.04 -4.45
CA THR A 20 8.77 5.49 -4.16
C THR A 20 8.15 5.83 -2.81
N THR A 21 7.10 5.12 -2.37
CA THR A 21 6.51 5.34 -1.04
C THR A 21 7.49 4.93 0.06
N TYR A 22 8.29 3.88 -0.15
CA TYR A 22 9.36 3.51 0.78
C TYR A 22 10.62 4.37 0.64
N HIS A 23 11.04 4.82 -0.54
CA HIS A 23 12.19 5.72 -0.71
C HIS A 23 11.96 7.11 -0.09
N GLY A 24 10.70 7.50 0.10
CA GLY A 24 10.32 8.63 0.95
C GLY A 24 10.74 8.50 2.43
N HIS A 25 11.22 7.33 2.89
CA HIS A 25 11.83 7.17 4.22
C HIS A 25 13.14 7.95 4.38
N TYR A 26 13.90 8.20 3.31
CA TYR A 26 15.26 8.76 3.40
C TYR A 26 15.36 10.24 3.05
N CYS A 27 14.34 10.79 2.37
CA CYS A 27 14.23 12.22 2.09
C CYS A 27 12.83 12.67 2.50
N GLY A 28 12.74 13.36 3.64
CA GLY A 28 11.50 13.95 4.14
C GLY A 28 10.82 14.86 3.10
N ASP A 29 9.51 15.05 3.29
CA ASP A 29 8.57 15.83 2.46
C ASP A 29 7.96 15.13 1.23
N GLN A 30 7.21 14.02 1.43
CA GLN A 30 6.12 13.63 0.51
C GLN A 30 4.99 12.94 1.28
N GLU A 31 3.73 13.23 0.91
CA GLU A 31 2.47 12.78 1.53
C GLU A 31 2.35 11.27 1.90
N GLY A 32 3.25 10.41 1.41
CA GLY A 32 3.30 8.99 1.75
C GLY A 32 3.94 8.68 3.12
N TYR A 33 4.74 9.59 3.67
CA TYR A 33 5.39 9.42 4.98
C TYR A 33 4.38 9.37 6.13
N ASP A 34 3.40 10.27 6.11
CA ASP A 34 2.36 10.36 7.16
C ASP A 34 1.43 9.14 7.13
N ASP A 35 1.09 8.64 5.94
CA ASP A 35 0.25 7.45 5.79
C ASP A 35 0.95 6.19 6.33
N ILE A 36 2.24 5.98 6.03
CA ILE A 36 3.00 4.81 6.53
C ILE A 36 3.15 4.86 8.06
N GLN A 37 3.52 6.02 8.62
CA GLN A 37 3.59 6.16 10.07
C GLN A 37 2.24 5.94 10.76
N THR A 38 1.17 6.43 10.14
CA THR A 38 -0.18 6.20 10.62
C THR A 38 -0.50 4.70 10.60
N ILE A 39 -0.14 3.98 9.55
CA ILE A 39 -0.34 2.54 9.44
C ILE A 39 0.45 1.78 10.51
N ASP A 40 1.73 2.13 10.75
CA ASP A 40 2.55 1.53 11.80
C ASP A 40 1.97 1.77 13.20
N LEU A 41 1.45 2.99 13.45
CA LEU A 41 0.75 3.31 14.70
C LEU A 41 -0.56 2.52 14.86
N MET A 42 -1.33 2.39 13.78
CA MET A 42 -2.56 1.58 13.78
C MET A 42 -2.26 0.09 13.95
N ALA A 43 -1.14 -0.39 13.42
CA ALA A 43 -0.67 -1.76 13.58
C ALA A 43 -0.28 -2.06 15.02
N ALA A 44 0.45 -1.13 15.68
CA ALA A 44 0.75 -1.22 17.10
C ALA A 44 -0.52 -1.30 17.97
N LYS A 45 -1.63 -0.70 17.50
CA LYS A 45 -2.96 -0.76 18.14
C LYS A 45 -3.83 -1.95 17.71
N LYS A 46 -3.33 -2.84 16.85
CA LYS A 46 -4.11 -3.96 16.23
C LYS A 46 -5.35 -3.48 15.46
N LEU A 47 -5.32 -2.25 14.93
CA LEU A 47 -6.39 -1.63 14.15
C LEU A 47 -6.00 -1.41 12.68
N ALA A 48 -4.82 -1.90 12.26
CA ALA A 48 -4.34 -1.71 10.89
C ALA A 48 -5.24 -2.34 9.82
N ALA A 49 -5.83 -3.51 10.07
CA ALA A 49 -6.71 -4.18 9.12
C ALA A 49 -7.98 -3.35 8.77
N PRO A 50 -8.81 -2.92 9.75
CA PRO A 50 -9.96 -2.07 9.44
C PRO A 50 -9.55 -0.69 8.88
N PHE A 51 -8.39 -0.17 9.28
CA PHE A 51 -7.85 1.07 8.71
C PHE A 51 -7.48 0.92 7.22
N CYS A 52 -6.84 -0.17 6.83
CA CYS A 52 -6.52 -0.44 5.43
C CYS A 52 -7.79 -0.64 4.58
N GLN A 53 -8.79 -1.36 5.10
CA GLN A 53 -10.09 -1.51 4.43
C GLN A 53 -10.80 -0.17 4.21
N ALA A 54 -10.81 0.70 5.23
CA ALA A 54 -11.39 2.03 5.12
C ALA A 54 -10.68 2.89 4.05
N ASN A 55 -9.35 2.79 3.96
CA ASN A 55 -8.59 3.49 2.93
C ASN A 55 -8.84 2.93 1.53
N ILE A 56 -8.92 1.60 1.36
CA ILE A 56 -9.31 0.98 0.09
C ILE A 56 -10.66 1.53 -0.39
N LEU A 57 -11.66 1.58 0.51
CA LEU A 57 -12.97 2.13 0.16
C LEU A 57 -12.89 3.62 -0.16
N LYS A 58 -12.17 4.41 0.64
CA LYS A 58 -11.97 5.85 0.42
C LYS A 58 -11.37 6.15 -0.95
N TYR A 59 -10.26 5.51 -1.32
CA TYR A 59 -9.59 5.74 -2.61
C TYR A 59 -10.35 5.09 -3.77
N GLY A 60 -10.99 3.93 -3.54
CA GLY A 60 -11.86 3.29 -4.52
C GLY A 60 -13.09 4.13 -4.87
N SER A 61 -13.75 4.73 -3.87
CA SER A 61 -14.86 5.66 -4.09
C SER A 61 -14.40 7.00 -4.67
N ARG A 62 -13.17 7.44 -4.38
CA ARG A 62 -12.62 8.67 -4.95
C ARG A 62 -12.32 8.54 -6.45
N TYR A 63 -11.92 7.34 -6.88
CA TYR A 63 -11.67 7.03 -8.29
C TYR A 63 -12.97 7.17 -9.10
N GLY A 64 -13.07 8.25 -9.88
CA GLY A 64 -14.26 8.59 -10.67
C GLY A 64 -15.08 9.78 -10.14
N ASP A 65 -14.89 10.21 -8.89
CA ASP A 65 -15.69 11.29 -8.27
C ASP A 65 -14.94 12.63 -8.15
N LYS A 66 -13.64 12.61 -7.83
CA LYS A 66 -12.83 13.83 -7.62
C LYS A 66 -11.70 13.89 -8.64
N ASP A 67 -11.78 14.81 -9.61
CA ASP A 67 -10.81 15.02 -10.70
C ASP A 67 -10.66 13.87 -11.73
N GLY A 68 -11.66 12.97 -11.82
CA GLY A 68 -11.73 11.95 -12.86
C GLY A 68 -11.00 10.63 -12.54
N HIS A 69 -10.37 10.02 -13.55
CA HIS A 69 -9.75 8.68 -13.50
C HIS A 69 -8.25 8.74 -13.13
N ASN A 70 -7.93 9.23 -11.93
CA ASN A 70 -6.54 9.32 -11.51
C ASN A 70 -5.94 7.94 -11.22
N LYS A 71 -4.96 7.53 -12.02
CA LYS A 71 -4.22 6.27 -11.84
C LYS A 71 -3.61 6.14 -10.43
N ARG A 72 -3.24 7.25 -9.80
CA ARG A 72 -2.69 7.25 -8.43
C ARG A 72 -3.66 6.71 -7.38
N ASP A 73 -4.96 6.92 -7.54
CA ASP A 73 -5.96 6.39 -6.60
C ASP A 73 -6.01 4.86 -6.68
N LEU A 74 -5.93 4.29 -7.89
CA LEU A 74 -5.83 2.84 -8.08
C LEU A 74 -4.53 2.26 -7.49
N LEU A 75 -3.39 2.95 -7.67
CA LEU A 75 -2.13 2.53 -7.08
C LEU A 75 -2.19 2.53 -5.54
N LYS A 76 -2.84 3.55 -4.95
CA LYS A 76 -3.10 3.59 -3.50
C LYS A 76 -3.98 2.42 -3.04
N VAL A 77 -5.07 2.13 -3.76
CA VAL A 77 -5.93 0.98 -3.44
C VAL A 77 -5.14 -0.32 -3.42
N ILE A 78 -4.32 -0.57 -4.45
CA ILE A 78 -3.48 -1.78 -4.53
C ILE A 78 -2.47 -1.82 -3.38
N HIS A 79 -1.82 -0.69 -3.08
CA HIS A 79 -0.87 -0.60 -1.97
C HIS A 79 -1.52 -0.92 -0.61
N TYR A 80 -2.68 -0.33 -0.30
CA TYR A 80 -3.43 -0.64 0.93
C TYR A 80 -3.93 -2.08 0.97
N ALA A 81 -4.26 -2.69 -0.18
CA ALA A 81 -4.60 -4.11 -0.26
C ALA A 81 -3.39 -5.01 0.07
N MET A 82 -2.18 -4.66 -0.40
CA MET A 82 -0.94 -5.37 -0.01
C MET A 82 -0.66 -5.26 1.49
N LEU A 83 -0.86 -4.07 2.07
CA LEU A 83 -0.70 -3.88 3.52
C LEU A 83 -1.74 -4.65 4.31
N LEU A 84 -2.99 -4.67 3.86
CA LEU A 84 -4.04 -5.49 4.48
C LEU A 84 -3.67 -6.97 4.45
N LEU A 85 -3.18 -7.49 3.32
CA LEU A 85 -2.68 -8.87 3.23
C LEU A 85 -1.55 -9.16 4.24
N HIS A 86 -0.68 -8.18 4.52
CA HIS A 86 0.34 -8.30 5.54
C HIS A 86 -0.24 -8.32 6.97
N PHE A 87 -1.11 -7.36 7.30
CA PHE A 87 -1.68 -7.23 8.64
C PHE A 87 -2.72 -8.31 8.98
N ASP A 88 -3.41 -8.84 7.98
CA ASP A 88 -4.36 -9.94 8.12
C ASP A 88 -3.68 -11.31 8.14
N SER A 89 -2.33 -11.33 8.28
CA SER A 89 -1.49 -12.53 8.42
C SER A 89 -1.50 -13.47 7.20
N HIS A 90 -1.94 -13.00 6.03
CA HIS A 90 -1.80 -13.75 4.78
C HIS A 90 -0.35 -13.79 4.29
N TYR A 91 0.44 -12.77 4.62
CA TYR A 91 1.87 -12.71 4.34
C TYR A 91 2.63 -12.34 5.61
N SER A 92 3.47 -13.25 6.08
CA SER A 92 4.25 -13.05 7.30
C SER A 92 5.60 -12.41 6.97
N ARG A 93 6.24 -11.72 7.93
CA ARG A 93 7.61 -11.21 7.73
C ARG A 93 8.63 -12.33 7.44
N LYS A 94 8.29 -13.59 7.75
CA LYS A 94 9.09 -14.77 7.38
C LYS A 94 9.15 -14.97 5.86
N ASP A 95 8.12 -14.55 5.12
CA ASP A 95 8.06 -14.64 3.66
C ASP A 95 8.96 -13.58 2.98
N ASN A 96 9.25 -12.47 3.67
CA ASN A 96 10.14 -11.40 3.21
C ASN A 96 11.56 -11.50 3.80
N GLY A 97 11.91 -12.59 4.50
CA GLY A 97 13.25 -12.80 5.06
C GLY A 97 13.65 -11.87 6.21
N LEU A 98 12.73 -11.09 6.76
CA LEU A 98 12.97 -10.18 7.88
C LEU A 98 12.43 -10.81 9.17
N THR A 99 13.27 -10.91 10.20
CA THR A 99 12.84 -11.41 11.50
C THR A 99 12.04 -10.33 12.24
N GLU A 100 10.96 -10.75 12.92
CA GLU A 100 10.14 -9.88 13.75
C GLU A 100 11.03 -9.10 14.72
N PHE A 101 10.74 -7.80 14.92
CA PHE A 101 11.32 -7.08 16.04
C PHE A 101 10.91 -7.82 17.31
N LYS A 102 11.87 -8.53 17.90
CA LYS A 102 11.71 -9.17 19.21
C LYS A 102 11.34 -8.08 20.21
N SER A 103 10.08 -8.10 20.64
CA SER A 103 9.70 -7.59 21.96
C SER A 103 10.15 -8.55 23.04
#